data_AF-A0A1G3MP61-F1
#
_entry.id   AF-A0A1G3MP61-F1
#
_cell.length_a   1.000
_cell.length_b   1.000
_cell.length_c   1.000
_cell.angle_alpha   90.00
_cell.angle_beta   90.00
_cell.angle_gamma   90.00
#
_symmetry.space_group_name_H-M   'P 1'
#
loop_
_entity.id
_entity.type
_entity.pdbx_description
1 polymer ?
#
loop_
_entity_poly.entity_id
_entity_poly.type
_entity_poly.pdbx_seq_one_letter_code
_entity_poly.pdbx_strand_id
1 'polypeptide(L)'
;MDSRNGLINFALFILLFVFSFVFCLFALTQPASVLFGVLALFGFIFGIAGSIFNGALARVEGSVLATWFFVYAGVVAIILVWYLTRCGTAFGWW
;
A
#
# COMPACT_ATOMS: atom_id res chain seq x y z
N MET A 1 13.34 1.90 -17.74
CA MET A 1 13.09 0.68 -16.95
C MET A 1 12.64 -0.37 -17.94
N ASP A 2 13.38 -1.46 -18.02
CA ASP A 2 12.96 -2.59 -18.85
C ASP A 2 11.55 -3.02 -18.42
N SER A 3 10.64 -3.27 -19.36
CA SER A 3 9.27 -3.69 -19.10
C SER A 3 9.20 -4.89 -18.16
N ARG A 4 10.19 -5.79 -18.24
CA ARG A 4 10.32 -6.92 -17.30
C ARG A 4 10.54 -6.47 -15.86
N ASN A 5 11.46 -5.53 -15.63
CA ASN A 5 11.72 -5.01 -14.28
C ASN A 5 10.53 -4.20 -13.74
N GLY A 6 9.82 -3.48 -14.61
CA GLY A 6 8.57 -2.81 -14.27
C GLY A 6 7.49 -3.77 -13.78
N LEU A 7 7.27 -4.86 -14.50
CA LEU A 7 6.32 -5.90 -14.11
C LEU A 7 6.68 -6.57 -12.79
N ILE A 8 7.97 -6.85 -12.56
CA ILE A 8 8.46 -7.42 -11.30
C ILE A 8 8.19 -6.46 -10.15
N ASN A 9 8.55 -5.18 -10.27
CA ASN A 9 8.29 -4.18 -9.24
C ASN A 9 6.79 -4.05 -8.94
N PHE A 10 5.96 -4.04 -9.98
CA PHE A 10 4.51 -3.99 -9.80
C PHE A 10 3.96 -5.23 -9.07
N ALA A 11 4.44 -6.43 -9.41
CA ALA A 11 4.08 -7.66 -8.69
C ALA A 11 4.52 -7.62 -7.21
N LEU A 12 5.71 -7.06 -6.92
CA LEU A 12 6.17 -6.87 -5.55
C LEU A 12 5.29 -5.90 -4.77
N PHE A 13 4.78 -4.83 -5.41
CA PHE A 13 3.80 -3.94 -4.78
C PHE A 13 2.48 -4.66 -4.48
N ILE A 14 1.96 -5.46 -5.40
CA ILE A 14 0.76 -6.28 -5.14
C ILE A 14 0.99 -7.19 -3.93
N LEU A 15 2.14 -7.86 -3.86
CA LEU A 15 2.47 -8.74 -2.75
C LEU A 15 2.59 -7.96 -1.43
N LEU A 16 3.27 -6.81 -1.44
CA LEU A 16 3.34 -5.91 -0.28
C LEU A 16 1.95 -5.49 0.18
N PHE A 17 1.06 -5.14 -0.75
CA PHE A 17 -0.32 -4.78 -0.44
C PHE A 17 -1.08 -5.93 0.23
N VAL A 18 -0.99 -7.16 -0.31
CA VAL A 18 -1.66 -8.33 0.28
C VAL A 18 -1.19 -8.57 1.71
N PHE A 19 0.13 -8.55 1.96
CA PHE A 19 0.66 -8.73 3.31
C PHE A 19 0.24 -7.59 4.26
N SER A 20 0.30 -6.34 3.79
CA SER A 20 -0.12 -5.17 4.58
C SER A 20 -1.61 -5.24 4.94
N PHE A 21 -2.43 -5.69 3.99
CA PHE A 21 -3.86 -5.85 4.19
C PHE A 21 -4.18 -6.99 5.17
N VAL A 22 -3.46 -8.12 5.09
CA VAL A 22 -3.59 -9.21 6.06
C VAL A 22 -3.20 -8.73 7.46
N PHE A 23 -2.07 -8.03 7.63
CA PHE A 23 -1.69 -7.45 8.93
C PHE A 23 -2.71 -6.44 9.46
N CYS A 24 -3.32 -5.65 8.58
CA CYS A 24 -4.43 -4.76 8.92
C CYS A 24 -5.63 -5.54 9.51
N LEU A 25 -6.03 -6.65 8.89
CA LEU A 25 -7.12 -7.49 9.42
C LEU A 25 -6.76 -8.11 10.78
N PHE A 26 -5.52 -8.56 10.97
CA PHE A 26 -5.05 -9.05 12.27
C PHE A 26 -5.07 -7.96 13.34
N ALA A 27 -4.62 -6.76 13.02
CA ALA A 27 -4.64 -5.62 13.93
C ALA A 27 -6.05 -5.27 14.41
N LEU A 28 -7.05 -5.36 13.52
CA LEU A 28 -8.45 -5.05 13.83
C LEU A 28 -9.17 -6.16 14.60
N THR A 29 -8.75 -7.41 14.44
CA THR A 29 -9.38 -8.57 15.10
C THR A 29 -8.75 -8.94 16.44
N GLN A 30 -7.48 -8.58 16.63
CA GLN A 30 -6.74 -8.82 17.86
C GLN A 30 -6.38 -7.47 18.50
N PRO A 31 -7.25 -6.88 19.35
CA PRO A 31 -7.13 -5.52 19.86
C PRO A 31 -5.84 -5.22 20.65
N ALA A 32 -5.06 -6.23 21.05
CA ALA A 32 -3.78 -6.06 21.72
C ALA A 32 -2.55 -6.05 20.79
N SER A 33 -2.73 -6.25 19.47
CA SER A 33 -1.63 -6.47 18.54
C SER A 33 -1.18 -5.19 17.81
N VAL A 34 -0.76 -4.18 18.59
CA VAL A 34 -0.22 -2.90 18.08
C VAL A 34 0.87 -3.10 17.02
N LEU A 35 1.69 -4.15 17.18
CA LEU A 35 2.72 -4.52 16.22
C LEU A 35 2.18 -4.74 14.80
N PHE A 36 1.12 -5.52 14.63
CA PHE A 36 0.54 -5.76 13.30
C PHE A 36 -0.06 -4.50 12.72
N GLY A 37 -0.63 -3.63 13.56
CA GLY A 37 -1.16 -2.35 13.11
C GLY A 37 -0.07 -1.41 12.58
N VAL A 38 1.07 -1.35 13.27
CA VAL A 38 2.24 -0.57 12.83
C VAL A 38 2.83 -1.14 11.54
N LEU A 39 2.96 -2.47 11.45
CA LEU A 39 3.47 -3.13 10.24
C LEU A 39 2.56 -2.89 9.03
N ALA A 40 1.24 -2.97 9.20
CA ALA A 40 0.27 -2.65 8.16
C ALA A 40 0.37 -1.19 7.71
N LEU A 41 0.51 -0.25 8.66
CA LEU A 41 0.64 1.17 8.38
C LEU A 41 1.88 1.46 7.52
N PHE A 42 3.03 0.92 7.91
CA PHE A 42 4.26 1.06 7.12
C PHE A 42 4.10 0.44 5.73
N GLY A 43 3.52 -0.75 5.64
CA GLY A 43 3.29 -1.42 4.37
C GLY A 43 2.43 -0.60 3.40
N PHE A 44 1.35 0.03 3.89
CA PHE A 44 0.54 0.94 3.08
C PHE A 44 1.29 2.21 2.67
N ILE A 45 2.00 2.88 3.61
CA ILE A 45 2.74 4.11 3.31
C ILE A 45 3.85 3.85 2.29
N PHE A 46 4.68 2.83 2.50
CA PHE A 46 5.75 2.46 1.58
C PHE A 46 5.19 1.96 0.23
N GLY A 47 4.06 1.25 0.24
CA GLY A 47 3.36 0.86 -0.97
C GLY A 47 2.93 2.07 -1.81
N ILE A 48 2.29 3.06 -1.19
CA ILE A 48 1.85 4.29 -1.86
C ILE A 48 3.05 5.10 -2.35
N ALA A 49 4.00 5.42 -1.46
CA ALA A 49 5.15 6.26 -1.80
C ALA A 49 6.03 5.60 -2.88
N GLY A 50 6.32 4.30 -2.72
CA GLY A 50 7.11 3.54 -3.69
C GLY A 50 6.41 3.43 -5.05
N SER A 51 5.09 3.24 -5.06
CA SER A 51 4.33 3.17 -6.31
C SER A 51 4.25 4.53 -7.02
N ILE A 52 4.03 5.64 -6.29
CA ILE A 52 4.07 6.99 -6.87
C ILE A 52 5.44 7.28 -7.48
N PHE A 53 6.52 6.92 -6.78
CA PHE A 53 7.89 7.10 -7.28
C PHE A 53 8.15 6.29 -8.55
N ASN A 54 7.80 5.00 -8.56
CA ASN A 54 7.96 4.15 -9.74
C ASN A 54 7.06 4.61 -10.90
N GLY A 55 5.83 5.06 -10.61
CA GLY A 55 4.93 5.64 -11.59
C GLY A 55 5.48 6.92 -12.22
N ALA A 56 6.10 7.79 -11.42
CA ALA A 56 6.75 9.01 -11.91
C ALA A 56 7.93 8.69 -12.85
N LEU A 57 8.79 7.74 -12.46
CA LEU A 57 9.90 7.28 -13.31
C LEU A 57 9.41 6.65 -14.61
N ALA A 58 8.42 5.74 -14.53
CA ALA A 58 7.85 5.08 -15.69
C ALA A 58 7.14 6.07 -16.64
N ARG A 59 6.58 7.17 -16.12
CA ARG A 59 5.94 8.21 -16.93
C ARG A 59 6.94 8.98 -17.77
N VAL A 60 8.11 9.29 -17.22
CA VAL A 60 9.20 9.95 -17.97
C VAL A 60 9.65 9.10 -19.16
N GLU A 61 9.60 7.78 -19.01
CA GLU A 61 9.98 6.81 -20.03
C GLU A 61 8.86 6.47 -21.04
N GLY A 62 7.68 7.08 -20.90
CA GLY A 62 6.52 6.82 -21.78
C GLY A 62 5.90 5.42 -21.61
N SER A 63 6.17 4.75 -20.50
CA SER A 63 5.68 3.39 -20.25
C SER A 63 4.22 3.37 -19.81
N VAL A 64 3.42 2.47 -20.39
CA VAL A 64 2.02 2.21 -19.99
C VAL A 64 1.92 1.77 -18.53
N LEU A 65 2.97 1.16 -17.97
CA LEU A 65 3.00 0.77 -16.56
C LEU A 65 2.87 1.96 -15.59
N ALA A 66 3.22 3.18 -16.03
CA ALA A 66 3.09 4.37 -15.20
C ALA A 66 1.66 4.54 -14.66
N THR A 67 0.65 4.37 -15.52
CA THR A 67 -0.76 4.47 -15.15
C THR A 67 -1.12 3.43 -14.07
N TRP A 68 -0.63 2.20 -14.20
CA TRP A 68 -0.91 1.13 -13.25
C TRP A 68 -0.31 1.39 -11.87
N PHE A 69 0.90 1.95 -11.79
CA PHE A 69 1.49 2.38 -10.52
C PHE A 69 0.65 3.48 -9.84
N PHE A 70 0.12 4.45 -10.60
CA PHE A 70 -0.75 5.48 -10.03
C PHE A 70 -2.12 4.93 -9.59
N VAL A 71 -2.72 4.03 -10.39
CA VAL A 71 -3.98 3.36 -10.02
C VAL A 71 -3.80 2.56 -8.74
N TYR A 72 -2.72 1.78 -8.64
CA TYR A 72 -2.37 1.06 -7.42
C TYR A 72 -2.24 2.02 -6.23
N ALA A 73 -1.50 3.13 -6.36
CA ALA A 73 -1.34 4.10 -5.29
C ALA A 73 -2.69 4.69 -4.83
N GLY A 74 -3.59 4.99 -5.77
CA GLY A 74 -4.94 5.46 -5.47
C GLY A 74 -5.77 4.44 -4.69
N VAL A 75 -5.78 3.17 -5.14
CA VAL A 75 -6.51 2.09 -4.46
C VAL A 75 -5.97 1.87 -3.04
N VAL A 76 -4.65 1.80 -2.87
CA VAL A 76 -4.02 1.59 -1.57
C VAL A 76 -4.27 2.79 -0.64
N ALA A 77 -4.27 4.02 -1.16
CA ALA A 77 -4.59 5.21 -0.37
C ALA A 77 -6.04 5.20 0.15
N ILE A 78 -7.00 4.79 -0.67
CA ILE A 78 -8.40 4.62 -0.23
C ILE A 78 -8.49 3.61 0.92
N ILE A 79 -7.79 2.48 0.79
CA ILE A 79 -7.77 1.43 1.81
C ILE A 79 -7.05 1.89 3.08
N LEU A 80 -5.98 2.69 2.96
CA LEU A 80 -5.30 3.30 4.09
C LEU A 80 -6.24 4.23 4.87
N VAL A 81 -7.02 5.07 4.19
CA VAL A 81 -8.01 5.93 4.86
C VAL A 81 -9.04 5.07 5.60
N TRP A 82 -9.58 4.03 4.95
CA TRP A 82 -10.48 3.09 5.60
C TRP A 82 -9.85 2.43 6.84
N TYR A 83 -8.60 1.96 6.72
CA TYR A 83 -7.86 1.35 7.84
C TYR A 83 -7.69 2.32 9.00
N LEU A 84 -7.25 3.55 8.74
CA LEU A 84 -7.11 4.59 9.76
C LEU A 84 -8.44 4.85 10.47
N THR A 85 -9.55 4.92 9.72
CA THR A 85 -10.87 5.14 10.33
C THR A 85 -11.30 4.01 11.28
N ARG A 86 -10.93 2.77 10.96
CA ARG A 86 -11.19 1.61 11.81
C ARG A 86 -10.25 1.53 13.01
N CYS A 87 -9.00 1.93 12.84
CA CYS A 87 -8.06 2.03 13.95
C CYS A 87 -8.49 3.11 14.95
N GLY A 88 -8.85 4.32 14.52
CA GLY A 88 -9.22 5.35 15.50
C GLY A 88 -10.50 5.02 16.27
N THR A 89 -11.46 4.32 15.66
CA THR A 89 -12.61 3.79 16.39
C THR A 89 -12.22 2.65 17.34
N ALA A 90 -11.33 1.74 16.94
CA ALA A 90 -10.84 0.66 17.80
C ALA A 90 -9.94 1.13 18.95
N PHE A 91 -9.18 2.20 18.76
CA PHE A 91 -8.27 2.80 19.76
C PHE A 91 -8.90 3.97 20.53
N GLY A 92 -10.13 4.38 20.22
CA GLY A 92 -10.85 5.47 20.89
C GLY A 92 -10.24 6.86 20.66
N TRP A 93 -9.60 7.10 19.51
CA TRP A 93 -8.97 8.39 19.17
C TRP A 93 -9.97 9.46 18.75
N TRP A 94 -11.20 9.07 18.41
CA TRP A 94 -12.37 9.94 18.22
C TRP A 94 -13.65 9.17 18.50
#